data_AF-A0A7S4BGF5-F1
#
_entry.id   AF-A0A7S4BGF5-F1
#
_cell.length_a   1.000
_cell.length_b   1.000
_cell.length_c   1.000
_cell.angle_alpha   90.00
_cell.angle_beta   90.00
_cell.angle_gamma   90.00
#
_symmetry.space_group_name_H-M   'P 1'
#
loop_
_entity.id
_entity.type
_entity.pdbx_description
1 polymer ?
#
loop_
_entity_poly.entity_id
_entity_poly.type
_entity_poly.pdbx_seq_one_letter_code
_entity_poly.pdbx_strand_id
1 'polypeptide(L)'
;QTLGDGKQSQRALHQCSLWLPGKQRYCRFPSVEGFDFCGHHLASRGDEGSARIPCPLDPRHSVFASELQRHLRICPRAKEGQAEAALPCFQRDVNSGLDEDACYEEDCV
;
A
#
# COMPACT_ATOMS: atom_id res chain seq x y z
N GLN A 1 17.81 22.25 -53.96
CA GLN A 1 17.42 22.86 -52.68
C GLN A 1 15.98 22.47 -52.41
N THR A 2 15.76 21.37 -51.69
CA THR A 2 14.44 20.94 -51.23
C THR A 2 14.51 20.79 -49.72
N LEU A 3 13.55 21.43 -49.07
CA LEU A 3 13.53 21.83 -47.67
C LEU A 3 13.35 20.62 -46.76
N GLY A 4 14.03 20.67 -45.61
CA GLY A 4 14.15 19.57 -44.67
C GLY A 4 12.82 19.16 -44.01
N ASP A 5 12.69 17.85 -43.85
CA ASP A 5 11.64 17.18 -43.09
C ASP A 5 11.58 17.72 -41.66
N GLY A 6 10.63 18.62 -41.44
CA GLY A 6 10.23 19.09 -40.12
C GLY A 6 9.72 17.91 -39.31
N LYS A 7 10.53 17.47 -38.34
CA LYS A 7 10.13 16.55 -37.27
C LYS A 7 8.91 17.14 -36.57
N GLN A 8 7.72 16.67 -36.93
CA GLN A 8 6.50 16.95 -36.21
C GLN A 8 6.60 16.28 -34.84
N SER A 9 7.01 17.06 -33.83
CA SER A 9 6.97 16.67 -32.43
C SER A 9 5.50 16.50 -32.04
N GLN A 10 5.02 15.25 -32.10
CA GLN A 10 3.74 14.87 -31.52
C GLN A 10 3.81 15.14 -30.01
N ARG A 11 3.34 16.32 -29.57
CA ARG A 11 3.13 16.61 -28.15
C ARG A 11 1.98 15.71 -27.68
N ALA A 12 2.32 14.77 -26.79
CA ALA A 12 1.41 13.82 -26.15
C ALA A 12 0.21 14.55 -25.53
N LEU A 13 -0.99 14.36 -26.08
CA LEU A 13 -2.20 15.08 -25.67
C LEU A 13 -2.79 14.61 -24.32
N HIS A 14 -2.17 13.65 -23.64
CA HIS A 14 -2.73 13.06 -22.42
C HIS A 14 -1.58 12.67 -21.50
N GLN A 15 -0.90 13.63 -20.85
CA GLN A 15 0.17 13.35 -19.89
C GLN A 15 -0.29 13.71 -18.48
N CYS A 16 0.06 12.86 -17.51
CA CYS A 16 -0.25 13.09 -16.10
C CYS A 16 0.37 14.40 -15.58
N SER A 17 -0.48 15.28 -15.06
CA SER A 17 -0.13 16.63 -14.61
C SER A 17 0.50 16.68 -13.20
N LEU A 18 0.82 15.52 -12.59
CA LEU A 18 1.50 15.50 -11.29
C LEU A 18 2.99 15.85 -11.42
N TRP A 19 3.41 16.94 -10.76
CA TRP A 19 4.82 17.30 -10.61
C TRP A 19 5.52 16.44 -9.55
N LEU A 20 6.69 15.90 -9.88
CA LEU A 20 7.51 15.10 -8.96
C LEU A 20 8.73 15.92 -8.49
N PRO A 21 8.68 16.56 -7.30
CA PRO A 21 9.74 17.48 -6.84
C PRO A 21 11.11 16.79 -6.73
N GLY A 22 11.15 15.53 -6.27
CA GLY A 22 12.40 14.77 -6.20
C GLY A 22 13.02 14.41 -7.55
N LYS A 23 12.25 14.52 -8.65
CA LYS A 23 12.69 14.18 -10.02
C LYS A 23 12.68 15.38 -10.97
N GLN A 24 12.27 16.55 -10.50
CA GLN A 24 12.18 17.81 -11.24
C GLN A 24 11.50 17.66 -12.61
N ARG A 25 10.43 16.87 -12.67
CA ARG A 25 9.65 16.64 -13.89
C ARG A 25 8.21 16.26 -13.59
N TYR A 26 7.34 16.43 -14.58
CA TYR A 26 6.01 15.83 -14.56
C TYR A 26 6.05 14.31 -14.72
N CYS A 27 5.04 13.64 -14.17
CA CYS A 27 4.83 12.22 -14.37
C CYS A 27 4.83 11.89 -15.87
N ARG A 28 5.58 10.86 -16.27
CA ARG A 28 5.74 10.50 -17.69
C ARG A 28 4.60 9.60 -18.22
N PHE A 29 3.77 9.11 -17.31
CA PHE A 29 2.65 8.24 -17.68
C PHE A 29 1.51 9.05 -18.31
N PRO A 30 0.79 8.45 -19.28
CA PRO A 30 -0.34 9.12 -19.88
C PRO A 30 -1.47 9.33 -18.86
N SER A 31 -2.23 10.40 -19.04
CA SER A 31 -3.43 10.63 -18.25
C SER A 31 -4.56 9.70 -18.71
N VAL A 32 -5.47 9.39 -17.80
CA VAL A 32 -6.69 8.62 -18.12
C VAL A 32 -7.64 9.54 -18.89
N GLU A 33 -8.38 9.02 -19.87
CA GLU A 33 -9.37 9.80 -20.60
C GLU A 33 -10.36 10.48 -19.65
N GLY A 34 -10.55 11.80 -19.80
CA GLY A 34 -11.39 12.61 -18.91
C GLY A 34 -10.74 13.05 -17.60
N PHE A 35 -9.51 12.67 -17.31
CA PHE A 35 -8.76 13.08 -16.11
C PHE A 35 -7.38 13.65 -16.45
N ASP A 36 -6.85 14.52 -15.58
CA ASP A 36 -5.51 15.12 -15.75
C ASP A 36 -4.38 14.24 -15.19
N PHE A 37 -4.70 13.09 -14.62
CA PHE A 37 -3.74 12.21 -13.94
C PHE A 37 -3.70 10.81 -14.56
N CYS A 38 -2.55 10.15 -14.45
CA CYS A 38 -2.41 8.74 -14.83
C CYS A 38 -3.16 7.85 -13.83
N GLY A 39 -3.47 6.60 -14.22
CA GLY A 39 -4.22 5.68 -13.35
C GLY A 39 -3.65 5.53 -11.93
N HIS A 40 -2.32 5.56 -11.77
CA HIS A 40 -1.69 5.50 -10.45
C HIS A 40 -1.96 6.76 -9.60
N HIS A 41 -1.76 7.94 -10.17
CA HIS A 41 -1.96 9.22 -9.44
C HIS A 41 -3.43 9.63 -9.35
N LEU A 42 -4.28 9.11 -10.23
CA LEU A 42 -5.72 9.24 -10.13
C LEU A 42 -6.23 8.39 -8.96
N ALA A 43 -5.77 7.13 -8.85
CA ALA A 43 -6.07 6.27 -7.71
C ALA A 43 -5.61 6.94 -6.41
N SER A 44 -4.39 7.48 -6.32
CA SER A 44 -3.93 8.16 -5.09
C SER A 44 -4.74 9.39 -4.66
N ARG A 45 -5.60 9.94 -5.53
CA ARG A 45 -6.45 11.10 -5.25
C ARG A 45 -7.92 10.74 -5.03
N GLY A 46 -8.34 9.56 -5.44
CA GLY A 46 -9.74 9.14 -5.44
C GLY A 46 -10.04 8.15 -4.32
N ASP A 47 -10.84 8.58 -3.36
CA ASP A 47 -11.57 7.78 -2.39
C ASP A 47 -10.74 7.02 -1.33
N GLU A 48 -11.29 6.88 -0.11
CA GLU A 48 -10.63 6.23 1.04
C GLU A 48 -10.20 4.78 0.73
N GLY A 49 -10.83 4.12 -0.25
CA GLY A 49 -10.49 2.78 -0.71
C GLY A 49 -9.16 2.66 -1.49
N SER A 50 -8.59 3.76 -1.98
CA SER A 50 -7.33 3.79 -2.73
C SER A 50 -6.10 4.07 -1.85
N ALA A 51 -6.33 4.47 -0.60
CA ALA A 51 -5.28 4.70 0.37
C ALA A 51 -4.53 3.39 0.64
N ARG A 52 -3.20 3.44 0.62
CA ARG A 52 -2.37 2.31 1.05
C ARG A 52 -2.20 2.41 2.56
N ILE A 53 -2.67 1.38 3.28
CA ILE A 53 -2.49 1.24 4.72
C ILE A 53 -1.38 0.22 5.00
N PRO A 54 -0.62 0.36 6.09
CA PRO A 54 0.27 -0.72 6.55
C PRO A 54 -0.57 -1.96 6.86
N CYS A 55 -0.01 -3.15 6.60
CA CYS A 55 -0.71 -4.38 6.95
C CYS A 55 -0.82 -4.51 8.49
N PRO A 56 -1.99 -4.90 9.01
CA PRO A 56 -2.21 -5.01 10.46
C PRO A 56 -1.43 -6.16 11.12
N LEU A 57 -0.97 -7.14 10.34
CA LEU A 57 -0.17 -8.26 10.83
C LEU A 57 1.34 -8.00 10.74
N ASP A 58 1.76 -7.15 9.80
CA ASP A 58 3.16 -6.79 9.58
C ASP A 58 3.26 -5.40 8.94
N PRO A 59 3.72 -4.37 9.66
CA PRO A 59 3.80 -3.00 9.13
C PRO A 59 4.89 -2.83 8.08
N ARG A 60 5.72 -3.85 7.78
CA ARG A 60 6.79 -3.78 6.77
C ARG A 60 6.26 -3.71 5.33
N HIS A 61 4.99 -4.02 5.08
CA HIS A 61 4.36 -3.85 3.77
C HIS A 61 3.03 -3.10 3.83
N SER A 62 2.65 -2.50 2.71
CA SER A 62 1.41 -1.73 2.56
C SER A 62 0.47 -2.31 1.51
N VAL A 63 -0.82 -2.24 1.80
CA VAL A 63 -1.91 -2.78 0.98
C VAL A 63 -2.97 -1.72 0.78
N PHE A 64 -3.74 -1.82 -0.32
CA PHE A 64 -4.89 -0.93 -0.49
C PHE A 64 -5.93 -1.23 0.59
N ALA A 65 -6.50 -0.17 1.18
CA ALA A 65 -7.53 -0.29 2.22
C ALA A 65 -8.71 -1.14 1.73
N SER A 66 -9.14 -0.93 0.48
CA SER A 66 -10.19 -1.72 -0.18
C SER A 66 -9.86 -3.21 -0.32
N GLU A 67 -8.58 -3.57 -0.42
CA GLU A 67 -8.14 -4.95 -0.65
C GLU A 67 -7.67 -5.66 0.62
N LEU A 68 -7.78 -5.02 1.80
CA LEU A 68 -7.28 -5.56 3.07
C LEU A 68 -7.83 -6.97 3.34
N GLN A 69 -9.14 -7.19 3.19
CA GLN A 69 -9.78 -8.48 3.44
C GLN A 69 -9.30 -9.60 2.50
N ARG A 70 -8.97 -9.25 1.25
CA ARG A 70 -8.37 -10.20 0.30
C ARG A 70 -6.92 -10.47 0.69
N HIS A 71 -6.19 -9.44 1.06
CA HIS A 71 -4.80 -9.53 1.49
C HIS A 71 -4.61 -10.44 2.72
N LEU A 72 -5.45 -10.30 3.76
CA LEU A 72 -5.32 -11.09 4.99
C LEU A 72 -5.28 -12.61 4.74
N ARG A 73 -6.00 -13.08 3.71
CA ARG A 73 -6.02 -14.51 3.32
C ARG A 73 -4.73 -14.99 2.65
N ILE A 74 -3.98 -14.09 2.03
CA ILE A 74 -2.75 -14.42 1.30
C ILE A 74 -1.49 -13.87 1.97
N CYS A 75 -1.63 -13.14 3.08
CA CYS A 75 -0.55 -12.45 3.76
C CYS A 75 0.56 -13.44 4.16
N PRO A 76 1.84 -13.18 3.81
CA PRO A 76 2.95 -14.03 4.21
C PRO A 76 3.03 -14.21 5.72
N ARG A 77 2.87 -13.12 6.49
CA ARG A 77 2.89 -13.15 7.95
C ARG A 77 1.76 -14.00 8.55
N ALA A 78 0.57 -13.97 7.95
CA ALA A 78 -0.53 -14.83 8.37
C ALA A 78 -0.20 -16.31 8.17
N LYS A 79 0.38 -16.66 7.00
CA LYS A 79 0.79 -18.04 6.67
C LYS A 79 1.92 -18.53 7.57
N GLU A 80 2.90 -17.68 7.84
CA GLU A 80 3.98 -17.97 8.79
C GLU A 80 3.42 -18.28 10.18
N GLY A 81 2.53 -17.42 10.70
CA GLY A 81 1.91 -17.65 12.01
C GLY A 81 1.06 -18.92 12.08
N GLN A 82 0.40 -19.31 10.98
CA GLN A 82 -0.31 -20.59 10.89
C GLN A 82 0.65 -21.80 10.89
N ALA A 83 1.75 -21.70 10.14
CA ALA A 83 2.76 -22.75 10.10
C ALA A 83 3.45 -22.90 11.46
N GLU A 84 3.75 -21.79 12.13
CA GLU A 84 4.33 -21.75 13.47
C GLU A 84 3.38 -22.37 14.49
N ALA A 85 2.09 -22.01 14.44
CA ALA A 85 1.04 -22.59 15.29
C ALA A 85 0.81 -24.09 15.09
N ALA A 86 1.21 -24.65 13.94
CA ALA A 86 1.10 -26.07 13.66
C ALA A 86 2.29 -26.90 14.21
N LEU A 87 3.33 -26.26 14.76
CA LEU A 87 4.47 -26.97 15.32
C LEU A 87 4.09 -27.68 16.63
N PRO A 88 4.53 -28.94 16.86
CA PRO A 88 4.10 -29.75 18.02
C PRO A 88 4.32 -29.13 19.40
N CYS A 89 5.32 -28.24 19.53
CA CYS A 89 5.71 -27.62 20.79
C CYS A 89 5.58 -26.09 20.75
N PHE A 90 4.82 -25.54 19.81
CA PHE A 90 4.59 -24.10 19.78
C PHE A 90 3.53 -23.71 20.82
N GLN A 91 3.91 -22.83 21.73
CA GLN A 91 3.00 -22.13 22.61
C GLN A 91 3.22 -20.63 22.40
N ARG A 92 2.14 -19.92 22.07
CA ARG A 92 2.19 -18.47 21.85
C ARG A 92 2.50 -17.78 23.18
N ASP A 93 3.24 -16.67 23.09
CA ASP A 93 3.41 -15.70 24.18
C ASP A 93 4.13 -16.21 25.45
N VAL A 94 4.86 -17.34 25.37
CA VAL A 94 5.64 -17.89 26.51
C VAL A 94 6.72 -16.95 27.07
N ASN A 95 7.18 -15.99 26.27
CA ASN A 95 8.14 -14.95 26.68
C ASN A 95 7.53 -13.53 26.64
N SER A 96 6.20 -13.43 26.65
CA SER A 96 5.52 -12.12 26.55
C SER A 96 5.71 -11.25 27.80
N GLY A 97 6.11 -11.84 28.93
CA GLY A 97 6.25 -11.13 30.20
C GLY A 97 4.92 -10.62 30.75
N LEU A 98 3.79 -11.13 30.24
CA LEU A 98 2.47 -10.91 30.82
C LEU A 98 2.35 -11.87 32.00
N ASP A 99 2.62 -11.37 33.21
CA ASP A 99 2.34 -12.12 34.43
C ASP A 99 0.82 -12.37 34.51
N GLU A 100 0.40 -13.64 34.43
CA GLU A 100 -1.02 -14.05 34.55
C GLU A 100 -1.59 -13.82 35.97
N ASP A 101 -0.82 -13.20 36.86
CA ASP A 101 -1.18 -12.86 38.24
C ASP A 101 -1.74 -11.43 38.41
N ALA A 102 -2.04 -10.70 37.32
CA ALA A 102 -2.62 -9.34 37.41
C ALA A 102 -4.14 -9.30 37.69
N CYS A 103 -4.73 -10.34 38.29
CA CYS A 103 -6.16 -10.41 38.62
C CYS A 103 -6.44 -10.88 40.05
N TYR A 104 -6.16 -10.05 41.05
CA TYR A 104 -6.96 -9.83 42.26
C TYR A 104 -6.44 -8.54 42.92
N GLU A 105 -7.17 -7.43 42.98
CA GLU A 105 -8.40 -7.27 43.76
C GLU A 105 -9.43 -6.38 43.04
N GLU A 106 -10.69 -6.81 43.10
CA GLU A 106 -11.89 -5.98 42.99
C GLU A 106 -11.91 -4.97 44.17
N ASP A 107 -12.33 -3.72 43.89
CA ASP A 107 -12.67 -2.67 44.87
C ASP A 107 -11.61 -2.20 45.90
N CYS A 108 -11.02 -1.04 45.65
CA CYS A 108 -10.79 -0.04 46.69
C CYS A 108 -11.02 1.36 46.12
N VAL A 109 -12.13 1.95 46.57
CA VAL A 109 -12.55 3.37 46.40
C VAL A 109 -11.41 4.34 46.72
#